data_AF-A0A6P0P0V2-F1
#
_entry.id   AF-A0A6P0P0V2-F1
#
_cell.length_a   1.000
_cell.length_b   1.000
_cell.length_c   1.000
_cell.angle_alpha   90.00
_cell.angle_beta   90.00
_cell.angle_gamma   90.00
#
_symmetry.space_group_name_H-M   'P 1'
#
loop_
_entity.id
_entity.type
_entity.pdbx_description
1 polymer ?
#
loop_
_entity_poly.entity_id
_entity_poly.type
_entity_poly.pdbx_seq_one_letter_code
_entity_poly.pdbx_strand_id
1 'polypeptide(L)'
;MRGIVQTIKGDELAFMSYLPQGGYPGPITLFRTSEVYQDELGMLGEIPTDPTWGWNQYSCQPVEVHVVPGNHTTMLSEPHVQVLAELLKLCYQKSSPDF
;
A
#
# COMPACT_ATOMS: atom_id res chain seq x y z
N MET A 1 16.66 2.93 24.90
CA MET A 1 15.37 3.49 24.44
C MET A 1 15.45 4.83 23.69
N ARG A 2 16.51 5.67 23.83
CA ARG A 2 16.59 6.96 23.11
C ARG A 2 16.54 6.85 21.58
N GLY A 3 17.18 5.82 20.99
CA GLY A 3 17.22 5.64 19.53
C GLY A 3 15.84 5.40 18.90
N ILE A 4 15.06 4.48 19.49
CA ILE A 4 13.71 4.12 18.99
C ILE A 4 12.79 5.34 18.97
N VAL A 5 12.79 6.14 20.03
CA VAL A 5 11.95 7.35 20.11
C VAL A 5 12.31 8.38 19.04
N GLN A 6 13.60 8.52 18.71
CA GLN A 6 14.02 9.46 17.67
C GLN A 6 13.63 8.98 16.26
N THR A 7 13.70 7.67 16.00
CA THR A 7 13.24 7.10 14.72
C THR A 7 11.74 7.33 14.51
N ILE A 8 10.91 7.01 15.51
CA ILE A 8 9.46 7.22 15.43
C ILE A 8 9.14 8.70 15.16
N LYS A 9 9.78 9.62 15.89
CA LYS A 9 9.58 11.06 15.69
C LYS A 9 10.01 11.52 14.29
N GLY A 10 11.10 10.97 13.77
CA GLY A 10 11.56 11.25 12.41
C GLY A 10 10.55 10.79 11.35
N ASP A 11 10.06 9.56 11.48
CA ASP A 11 9.07 8.98 10.56
C ASP A 11 7.74 9.73 10.59
N GLU A 12 7.23 10.09 11.78
CA GLU A 12 6.01 10.88 11.92
C GLU A 12 6.13 12.25 11.26
N LEU A 13 7.24 12.97 11.50
CA LEU A 13 7.45 14.29 10.90
C LEU A 13 7.57 14.21 9.37
N ALA A 14 8.26 13.18 8.85
CA ALA A 14 8.35 12.95 7.41
C ALA A 14 6.97 12.64 6.82
N PHE A 15 6.19 11.76 7.46
CA PHE A 15 4.82 11.43 7.05
C PHE A 15 3.91 12.67 7.00
N MET A 16 3.96 13.51 8.03
CA MET A 16 3.09 14.71 8.13
C MET A 16 3.46 15.82 7.14
N SER A 17 4.71 15.88 6.68
CA SER A 17 5.21 16.96 5.81
C SER A 17 5.38 16.56 4.35
N TYR A 18 5.18 15.28 4.03
CA TYR A 18 5.32 14.78 2.66
C TYR A 18 4.14 15.21 1.78
N LEU A 19 4.42 16.09 0.82
CA LEU A 19 3.47 16.54 -0.20
C LEU A 19 4.03 16.18 -1.58
N PRO A 20 3.54 15.09 -2.22
CA PRO A 20 3.99 14.69 -3.55
C PRO A 20 3.80 15.83 -4.56
N GLN A 21 4.86 16.16 -5.29
CA GLN A 21 4.79 17.15 -6.36
C GLN A 21 4.58 16.45 -7.70
N GLY A 22 3.39 16.61 -8.27
CA GLY A 22 3.02 16.02 -9.57
C GLY A 22 2.70 14.53 -9.51
N GLY A 23 2.38 13.97 -10.69
CA GLY A 23 2.07 12.56 -10.84
C GLY A 23 3.32 11.72 -11.15
N TYR A 24 3.39 10.53 -10.57
CA TYR A 24 4.38 9.53 -10.89
C TYR A 24 4.18 9.04 -12.33
N PRO A 25 5.20 9.13 -13.20
CA PRO A 25 5.05 8.81 -14.62
C PRO A 25 5.05 7.30 -14.91
N GLY A 26 5.55 6.48 -13.99
CA GLY A 26 5.65 5.03 -14.14
C GLY A 26 4.36 4.29 -13.72
N PRO A 27 4.28 2.98 -14.03
CA PRO A 27 3.16 2.15 -13.59
C PRO A 27 3.17 1.97 -12.07
N ILE A 28 1.98 1.91 -11.47
CA ILE A 28 1.78 1.59 -10.05
C ILE A 28 0.91 0.34 -9.98
N THR A 29 1.40 -0.67 -9.25
CA THR A 29 0.63 -1.85 -8.85
C THR A 29 0.37 -1.79 -7.35
N LEU A 30 -0.89 -1.79 -6.96
CA LEU A 30 -1.35 -1.76 -5.58
C LEU A 30 -1.90 -3.14 -5.18
N PHE A 31 -1.31 -3.74 -4.14
CA PHE A 31 -1.87 -4.92 -3.47
C PHE A 31 -2.75 -4.48 -2.30
N ARG A 32 -4.06 -4.50 -2.51
CA ARG A 32 -5.07 -4.07 -1.54
C ARG A 32 -5.55 -5.27 -0.71
N THR A 33 -5.66 -5.11 0.61
CA THR A 33 -6.18 -6.18 1.47
C THR A 33 -7.68 -6.38 1.32
N SER A 34 -8.15 -7.62 1.39
CA SER A 34 -9.59 -7.95 1.35
C SER A 34 -10.30 -7.52 2.63
N GLU A 35 -9.60 -7.53 3.76
CA GLU A 35 -10.08 -7.03 5.04
C GLU A 35 -9.49 -5.64 5.28
N VAL A 36 -10.36 -4.67 5.53
CA VAL A 36 -9.98 -3.32 5.95
C VAL A 36 -10.45 -3.15 7.38
N TYR A 37 -9.52 -2.83 8.28
CA TYR A 37 -9.86 -2.57 9.67
C TYR A 37 -10.64 -1.25 9.77
N GLN A 38 -11.88 -1.32 10.23
CA GLN A 38 -12.58 -0.19 10.81
C GLN A 38 -12.42 -0.30 12.31
N ASP A 39 -11.90 0.73 12.97
CA ASP A 39 -11.98 0.75 14.42
C ASP A 39 -13.43 1.00 14.84
N GLU A 40 -13.84 0.33 15.91
CA GLU A 40 -15.22 0.39 16.42
C GLU A 40 -15.59 1.78 16.96
N LEU A 41 -14.59 2.63 17.24
CA LEU A 41 -14.77 3.98 17.77
C LEU A 41 -14.90 5.04 16.65
N GLY A 42 -14.74 4.68 15.37
CA GLY A 42 -14.76 5.58 14.22
C GLY A 42 -13.63 6.63 14.22
N MET A 43 -12.50 6.34 14.88
CA MET A 43 -11.36 7.27 15.01
C MET A 43 -10.53 7.35 13.72
N LEU A 44 -10.42 6.23 13.01
CA LEU A 44 -9.97 6.11 11.65
C LEU A 44 -11.19 6.39 10.79
N GLY A 45 -11.12 7.43 9.96
CA GLY A 45 -12.24 7.88 9.13
C GLY A 45 -12.82 6.77 8.23
N GLU A 46 -13.86 7.11 7.47
CA GLU A 46 -14.53 6.15 6.59
C GLU A 46 -13.54 5.44 5.65
N ILE A 47 -13.78 4.15 5.41
CA ILE A 47 -13.01 3.39 4.43
C ILE A 47 -13.17 4.11 3.08
N PRO A 48 -12.05 4.53 2.44
CA PRO A 48 -12.14 5.17 1.14
C PRO A 48 -12.88 4.29 0.13
N THR A 49 -13.86 4.88 -0.55
CA THR A 49 -14.59 4.21 -1.64
C THR A 49 -13.72 4.00 -2.87
N ASP A 50 -12.68 4.82 -3.02
CA ASP A 50 -11.67 4.70 -4.07
C ASP A 50 -10.88 3.39 -3.91
N PRO A 51 -11.00 2.45 -4.86
CA PRO A 51 -10.29 1.17 -4.80
C PRO A 51 -8.77 1.31 -4.92
N THR A 52 -8.28 2.47 -5.39
CA THR A 52 -6.85 2.79 -5.48
C THR A 52 -6.30 3.43 -4.20
N TRP A 53 -7.11 3.60 -3.15
CA TRP A 53 -6.70 4.25 -1.90
C TRP A 53 -6.03 5.62 -2.12
N GLY A 54 -6.53 6.39 -3.10
CA GLY A 54 -6.01 7.71 -3.43
C GLY A 54 -4.78 7.70 -4.33
N TRP A 55 -4.19 6.55 -4.68
CA TRP A 55 -3.00 6.52 -5.55
C TRP A 55 -3.28 7.05 -6.96
N ASN A 56 -4.52 6.95 -7.44
CA ASN A 56 -4.89 7.48 -8.76
C ASN A 56 -4.68 9.00 -8.88
N GLN A 57 -4.73 9.76 -7.78
CA GLN A 57 -4.49 11.21 -7.81
C GLN A 57 -3.02 11.58 -8.05
N TYR A 58 -2.10 10.63 -7.80
CA TYR A 58 -0.65 10.81 -7.90
C TYR A 58 -0.04 9.97 -9.01
N SER A 59 -0.85 9.38 -9.90
CA SER A 59 -0.37 8.56 -11.01
C SER A 59 -0.68 9.22 -12.33
N CYS A 60 0.28 9.21 -13.25
CA CYS A 60 0.03 9.63 -14.64
C CYS A 60 -0.61 8.50 -15.49
N GLN A 61 -0.71 7.29 -14.95
CA GLN A 61 -1.28 6.11 -15.60
C GLN A 61 -2.30 5.42 -14.68
N PRO A 62 -3.25 4.62 -15.20
CA PRO A 62 -4.17 3.88 -14.34
C PRO A 62 -3.42 2.99 -13.33
N VAL A 63 -3.84 3.04 -12.07
CA VAL A 63 -3.29 2.17 -11.01
C VAL A 63 -3.87 0.77 -11.16
N GLU A 64 -3.01 -0.24 -11.26
CA GLU A 64 -3.41 -1.65 -11.29
C GLU A 64 -3.64 -2.14 -9.85
N VAL A 65 -4.85 -2.58 -9.52
CA VAL A 65 -5.21 -3.02 -8.16
C VAL A 65 -5.42 -4.53 -8.13
N HIS A 66 -4.74 -5.21 -7.22
CA HIS A 66 -4.92 -6.63 -6.92
C HIS A 66 -5.38 -6.79 -5.47
N VAL A 67 -6.48 -7.52 -5.25
CA VAL A 67 -6.96 -7.79 -3.88
C VAL A 67 -6.28 -9.05 -3.34
N VAL A 68 -5.70 -8.95 -2.15
CA VAL A 68 -4.99 -10.04 -1.45
C VAL A 68 -5.69 -10.40 -0.13
N PRO A 69 -5.66 -11.66 0.31
CA PRO A 69 -6.35 -12.09 1.51
C PRO A 69 -5.75 -11.51 2.80
N GLY A 70 -6.58 -11.44 3.84
CA GLY A 70 -6.20 -10.89 5.15
C GLY A 70 -6.32 -9.38 5.22
N ASN A 71 -5.66 -8.80 6.22
CA ASN A 71 -5.58 -7.38 6.53
C ASN A 71 -4.13 -6.88 6.49
N HIS A 72 -3.91 -5.60 6.79
CA HIS A 72 -2.59 -4.96 6.71
C HIS A 72 -1.51 -5.69 7.53
N THR A 73 -1.88 -6.31 8.65
CA THR A 73 -0.96 -7.06 9.52
C THR A 73 -0.77 -8.50 9.04
N THR A 74 -1.83 -9.15 8.54
CA THR A 74 -1.79 -10.59 8.23
C THR A 74 -1.39 -10.90 6.78
N MET A 75 -1.46 -9.93 5.85
CA MET A 75 -1.16 -10.16 4.43
C MET A 75 0.30 -10.59 4.16
N LEU A 76 1.22 -10.25 5.05
CA LEU A 76 2.66 -10.58 4.94
C LEU A 76 3.03 -11.90 5.66
N SER A 77 2.05 -12.61 6.22
CA SER A 77 2.26 -13.86 6.95
C SER A 77 1.52 -15.03 6.31
N GLU A 78 1.96 -16.25 6.62
CA GLU A 78 1.28 -17.47 6.17
C GLU A 78 -0.16 -17.55 6.73
N PRO A 79 -1.14 -18.01 5.92
CA PRO A 79 -1.00 -18.48 4.54
C PRO A 79 -1.06 -17.37 3.47
N HIS A 80 -1.42 -16.14 3.83
CA HIS A 80 -1.74 -15.07 2.89
C HIS A 80 -0.56 -14.59 2.04
N VAL A 81 0.65 -14.68 2.59
CA VAL A 81 1.89 -14.27 1.90
C VAL A 81 2.13 -15.06 0.61
N GLN A 82 1.62 -16.29 0.50
CA GLN A 82 1.75 -17.12 -0.71
C GLN A 82 1.05 -16.46 -1.90
N VAL A 83 -0.20 -16.01 -1.70
CA VAL A 83 -0.99 -15.34 -2.73
C VAL A 83 -0.34 -14.01 -3.14
N LEU A 84 0.15 -13.24 -2.16
CA LEU A 84 0.88 -12.00 -2.43
C LEU A 84 2.13 -12.25 -3.28
N ALA A 85 2.92 -13.28 -2.94
CA ALA A 85 4.14 -13.62 -3.65
C ALA A 85 3.88 -14.04 -5.11
N GLU A 86 2.83 -14.83 -5.35
CA GLU A 86 2.43 -15.22 -6.70
C GLU A 86 2.03 -14.02 -7.57
N LEU A 87 1.18 -13.14 -7.04
CA LEU A 87 0.76 -11.94 -7.76
C LEU A 87 1.93 -10.98 -8.00
N LEU A 88 2.82 -10.81 -7.02
CA LEU A 88 4.03 -9.99 -7.17
C LEU A 88 4.92 -10.52 -8.30
N LYS A 89 5.13 -11.84 -8.36
CA LYS A 89 5.92 -12.47 -9.43
C LYS A 89 5.33 -12.22 -10.80
N LEU A 90 4.01 -12.37 -10.95
CA LEU A 90 3.32 -12.10 -12.22
C LEU A 90 3.45 -10.62 -12.65
N CYS A 91 3.27 -9.68 -11.72
CA CYS A 91 3.41 -8.26 -12.00
C CYS A 91 4.86 -7.87 -12.34
N TYR A 92 5.83 -8.51 -11.67
CA TYR A 92 7.24 -8.32 -11.97
C TYR A 92 7.59 -8.81 -13.37
N GLN A 93 7.16 -10.01 -13.75
CA GLN A 93 7.37 -10.56 -15.10
C GLN A 93 6.72 -9.70 -16.19
N LYS A 94 5.52 -9.17 -15.91
CA LYS A 94 4.83 -8.24 -16.82
C LYS A 94 5.59 -6.93 -17.02
N SER A 95 6.22 -6.40 -15.97
CA SER A 95 6.96 -5.13 -16.02
C SER A 95 8.43 -5.29 -16.46
N SER A 96 8.98 -6.50 -16.36
CA SER A 96 10.35 -6.86 -16.73
C SER A 96 10.38 -8.18 -17.52
N PRO A 97 9.90 -8.17 -18.79
CA PRO A 97 9.74 -9.39 -19.60
C PRO A 97 11.06 -10.06 -20.03
N ASP A 98 12.21 -9.43 -19.75
CA ASP A 98 13.54 -9.92 -20.12
C ASP A 98 14.18 -10.85 -19.06
N PHE A 99 13.42 -11.31 -18.05
CA PHE A 99 13.82 -12.30 -17.04
C PHE A 99 12.85 -13.50 -16.94
#